data_AF-A0A379X0U5-F1
#
_entry.id   AF-A0A379X0U5-F1
#
_cell.length_a   1.000
_cell.length_b   1.000
_cell.length_c   1.000
_cell.angle_alpha   90.00
_cell.angle_beta   90.00
_cell.angle_gamma   90.00
#
_symmetry.space_group_name_H-M   'P 1'
#
loop_
_entity.id
_entity.type
_entity.pdbx_description
1 polymer ?
#
loop_
_entity_poly.entity_id
_entity_poly.type
_entity_poly.pdbx_seq_one_letter_code
_entity_poly.pdbx_strand_id
1 'polypeptide(L)' 'MRLSSTCNALTHELKSPLAAIRGAAEILREGPPADVVTRFTEIILAQNTRMQALVETLLRPGAAGKPAGYPSRAGCC' A
#
# COMPACT_ATOMS: atom_id res chain seq x y z
N MET A 1 -6.64 0.50 34.71
CA MET A 1 -6.44 1.58 33.70
C MET A 1 -5.55 1.03 32.60
N ARG A 2 -6.10 0.71 31.42
CA ARG A 2 -5.35 0.15 30.28
C ARG A 2 -4.70 1.28 29.47
N LEU A 3 -3.38 1.37 29.52
CA LEU A 3 -2.55 2.12 28.57
C LEU A 3 -2.11 1.15 27.45
N SER A 4 -2.90 1.00 26.38
CA SER A 4 -2.44 0.29 25.18
C SER A 4 -3.31 0.63 23.98
N SER A 5 -2.97 1.68 23.22
CA SER A 5 -3.67 1.92 21.94
C SER A 5 -3.06 2.91 20.94
N THR A 6 -1.96 3.62 21.22
CA THR A 6 -1.39 4.56 20.22
C THR A 6 -0.28 3.94 19.36
N CYS A 7 0.57 3.06 19.90
CA CYS A 7 1.61 2.38 19.10
C CYS A 7 1.04 1.26 18.22
N ASN A 8 -0.07 0.64 18.65
CA ASN A 8 -0.61 -0.54 17.99
C ASN A 8 -1.34 -0.20 16.68
N ALA A 9 -2.11 0.89 16.63
CA ALA A 9 -2.86 1.28 15.43
C ALA A 9 -1.93 1.56 14.24
N LEU A 10 -0.88 2.36 14.44
CA LEU A 10 0.10 2.67 13.41
C LEU A 10 0.84 1.44 12.91
N THR A 11 1.15 0.53 13.83
CA THR A 11 1.80 -0.73 13.52
C THR A 11 0.86 -1.66 12.76
N HIS A 12 -0.45 -1.66 13.05
CA HIS A 12 -1.45 -2.42 12.29
C HIS A 12 -1.64 -1.87 10.87
N GLU A 13 -1.64 -0.55 10.73
CA GLU A 13 -1.74 0.15 9.43
C GLU A 13 -0.53 -0.10 8.53
N LEU A 14 0.65 -0.38 9.08
CA LEU A 14 1.84 -0.79 8.32
C LEU A 14 1.96 -2.31 8.12
N LYS A 15 1.55 -3.12 9.10
CA LYS A 15 1.58 -4.60 8.99
C LYS A 15 0.65 -5.12 7.90
N SER A 16 -0.53 -4.50 7.74
CA SER A 16 -1.51 -4.89 6.72
C SER A 16 -1.00 -4.77 5.28
N PRO A 17 -0.47 -3.61 4.82
CA PRO A 17 0.06 -3.49 3.47
C PRO A 17 1.27 -4.40 3.23
N LEU A 18 2.14 -4.60 4.24
CA LEU A 18 3.27 -5.53 4.13
C LEU A 18 2.82 -6.99 3.95
N ALA A 19 1.81 -7.44 4.69
CA ALA A 19 1.24 -8.78 4.54
C ALA A 19 0.61 -8.96 3.15
N ALA A 20 -0.10 -7.95 2.65
CA ALA A 20 -0.71 -7.96 1.32
C ALA A 20 0.34 -7.98 0.20
N ILE A 21 1.42 -7.19 0.29
CA ILE A 21 2.54 -7.20 -0.65
C ILE A 21 3.19 -8.58 -0.67
N ARG A 22 3.46 -9.16 0.51
CA ARG A 22 4.06 -10.48 0.63
C ARG A 22 3.20 -11.57 -0.02
N GLY A 23 1.90 -11.62 0.32
CA GLY A 23 0.99 -12.61 -0.28
C GLY A 23 0.88 -12.47 -1.80
N ALA A 24 0.86 -11.23 -2.30
CA ALA A 24 0.87 -10.98 -3.74
C ALA A 24 2.18 -11.47 -4.40
N ALA A 25 3.34 -11.19 -3.81
CA ALA A 25 4.62 -11.65 -4.30
C ALA A 25 4.77 -13.18 -4.25
N GLU A 26 4.24 -13.83 -3.22
CA GLU A 26 4.22 -15.30 -3.11
C GLU A 26 3.42 -15.92 -4.27
N ILE A 27 2.25 -15.35 -4.60
CA ILE A 27 1.43 -15.80 -5.73
C ILE A 27 2.13 -15.55 -7.07
N LEU A 28 2.75 -14.37 -7.27
CA LEU A 28 3.47 -14.06 -8.50
C LEU A 28 4.66 -15.01 -8.74
N ARG A 29 5.31 -15.48 -7.66
CA ARG A 29 6.42 -16.44 -7.73
C ARG A 29 5.99 -17.80 -8.29
N GLU A 30 4.72 -18.16 -8.17
CA GLU A 30 4.18 -19.43 -8.70
C GLU A 30 3.97 -19.40 -10.23
N GLY A 31 4.24 -18.26 -10.89
CA GLY A 31 4.09 -18.10 -12.33
C GLY A 31 2.63 -18.21 -12.80
N PRO A 32 1.69 -17.44 -12.21
CA PRO A 32 0.28 -17.57 -12.52
C PRO A 32 -0.05 -16.99 -13.92
N PRO A 33 -1.27 -17.23 -14.43
CA PRO A 33 -1.73 -16.64 -15.69
C PRO A 33 -1.64 -15.10 -15.73
N ALA A 34 -1.60 -14.53 -16.93
CA ALA A 34 -1.30 -13.10 -17.13
C ALA A 34 -2.30 -12.14 -16.46
N ASP A 35 -3.58 -12.51 -16.36
CA ASP A 35 -4.61 -11.76 -15.65
C ASP A 35 -4.33 -11.70 -14.14
N VAL A 36 -3.88 -12.82 -13.57
CA VAL A 36 -3.47 -12.92 -12.17
C VAL A 36 -2.21 -12.08 -11.94
N VAL A 37 -1.22 -12.17 -12.84
CA VAL A 37 -0.01 -11.34 -12.77
C VAL A 37 -0.35 -9.85 -12.73
N THR A 38 -1.22 -9.41 -13.63
CA THR A 38 -1.67 -8.01 -13.71
C THR A 38 -2.35 -7.59 -12.39
N ARG A 39 -3.31 -8.37 -11.92
CA ARG A 39 -4.05 -8.09 -10.68
C ARG A 39 -3.14 -8.00 -9.47
N PHE A 40 -2.24 -8.95 -9.27
CA PHE A 40 -1.39 -8.97 -8.08
C PHE A 40 -0.26 -7.94 -8.13
N THR A 41 0.18 -7.56 -9.33
CA THR A 41 1.06 -6.39 -9.52
C THR A 41 0.34 -5.10 -9.12
N GLU A 42 -0.92 -4.91 -9.51
CA GLU A 42 -1.73 -3.76 -9.10
C GLU A 42 -1.93 -3.71 -7.57
N ILE A 43 -2.11 -4.86 -6.91
CA ILE A 43 -2.18 -4.94 -5.45
C ILE A 43 -0.89 -4.43 -4.80
N ILE A 44 0.28 -4.86 -5.28
CA ILE A 44 1.58 -4.42 -4.76
C ILE A 44 1.73 -2.89 -4.90
N LEU A 45 1.40 -2.33 -6.07
CA LEU A 45 1.50 -0.90 -6.34
C LEU A 45 0.55 -0.08 -5.45
N ALA A 46 -0.69 -0.55 -5.27
CA ALA A 46 -1.66 0.12 -4.39
C ALA A 46 -1.21 0.12 -2.93
N GLN A 47 -0.66 -0.99 -2.43
CA GLN A 47 -0.13 -1.05 -1.06
C GLN A 47 1.12 -0.18 -0.88
N ASN A 48 2.01 -0.13 -1.87
CA ASN A 48 3.16 0.78 -1.86
C ASN A 48 2.71 2.24 -1.75
N THR A 49 1.71 2.64 -2.54
CA THR A 49 1.17 4.02 -2.51
C THR A 49 0.56 4.34 -1.15
N ARG A 50 -0.19 3.41 -0.55
CA ARG A 50 -0.73 3.57 0.81
C ARG A 50 0.38 3.74 1.85
N MET A 51 1.43 2.92 1.77
CA MET A 51 2.57 3.03 2.67
C MET A 51 3.30 4.37 2.53
N GLN A 52 3.48 4.87 1.31
CA GLN A 52 4.05 6.20 1.07
C GLN A 52 3.22 7.30 1.74
N ALA A 53 1.89 7.27 1.58
CA ALA A 53 1.00 8.24 2.24
C ALA A 53 1.06 8.17 3.79
N LEU A 54 1.23 6.98 4.36
CA LEU A 54 1.45 6.81 5.80
C LEU A 54 2.79 7.43 6.23
N VAL A 55 3.88 7.15 5.50
CA VAL A 55 5.20 7.73 5.75
C VAL A 55 5.16 9.26 5.64
N GLU A 56 4.52 9.80 4.60
CA GLU A 56 4.32 11.24 4.42
C GLU A 56 3.52 11.87 5.56
N THR A 57 2.56 11.14 6.14
CA THR A 57 1.80 11.61 7.30
C THR A 57 2.67 11.67 8.55
N LEU A 58 3.58 10.71 8.73
CA LEU A 58 4.51 10.68 9.87
C LEU A 58 5.62 11.72 9.77
N LEU A 59 6.09 11.98 8.55
CA LEU A 59 7.21 12.88 8.29
C LEU A 59 6.79 14.35 8.17
N ARG A 60 5.50 14.68 8.14
CA ARG A 60 5.04 16.05 7.90
C ARG A 60 5.33 16.96 9.11
N PRO A 61 6.22 17.97 8.99
CA PRO A 61 6.20 19.12 9.89
C PRO A 61 4.97 19.95 9.48
N GLY A 62 4.06 20.24 10.40
CA GLY A 62 2.71 20.72 10.10
C GLY A 62 2.58 21.76 8.97
N ALA A 63 2.13 21.34 7.78
CA ALA A 63 1.37 22.12 6.80
C ALA A 63 0.95 21.21 5.63
N ALA A 64 -0.21 21.51 5.05
CA ALA A 64 -0.97 20.74 4.07
C ALA A 64 -0.19 20.18 2.86
N GLY A 65 -0.57 18.96 2.42
CA GLY A 65 -0.12 18.36 1.16
C GLY A 65 -1.28 17.63 0.48
N LYS A 66 -1.72 18.17 -0.66
CA LYS A 66 -2.83 17.71 -1.52
C LYS A 66 -2.57 16.28 -2.04
N PRO A 67 -3.58 15.39 -2.17
CA PRO A 67 -3.34 14.03 -2.64
C PRO A 67 -2.73 14.04 -4.04
N ALA A 68 -1.61 13.34 -4.20
CA ALA A 68 -0.99 13.08 -5.49
C ALA A 68 -1.98 12.32 -6.37
N GLY A 69 -2.34 12.92 -7.50
CA GLY A 69 -3.21 12.31 -8.49
C GLY A 69 -2.58 11.03 -9.02
N TYR A 70 -3.32 9.93 -8.98
CA TYR A 70 -2.99 8.73 -9.74
C TYR A 70 -3.01 9.08 -11.23
N PRO A 71 -1.98 8.75 -12.03
CA PRO A 71 -2.06 8.92 -13.46
C PRO A 71 -3.18 8.03 -14.01
N SER A 72 -4.19 8.67 -14.60
CA SER A 72 -5.24 8.02 -15.37
C SER A 72 -4.59 7.19 -16.48
N ARG A 73 -5.00 5.92 -16.60
CA ARG A 73 -4.68 5.05 -17.74
C ARG A 73 -5.22 5.69 -19.02
N ALA A 74 -4.43 6.58 -19.62
CA ALA A 74 -4.56 6.91 -21.03
C ALA A 74 -3.99 5.72 -21.82
N GLY A 75 -4.84 5.07 -22.61
CA GLY A 75 -4.43 4.03 -23.55
C GLY A 75 -4.69 2.60 -23.07
N CYS A 76 -5.96 2.27 -22.82
CA CYS A 76 -6.43 0.92 -23.09
C CYS A 76 -7.35 1.02 -24.31
N CYS A 77 -6.73 1.13 -25.49
CA CYS A 77 -7.32 0.81 -26.78
C CYS A 77 -6.57 -0.39 -27.32
#